data_AF-A0A2W0FHE0-F1
#
_entry.id   AF-A0A2W0FHE0-F1
#
_cell.length_a   1.000
_cell.length_b   1.000
_cell.length_c   1.000
_cell.angle_alpha   90.00
_cell.angle_beta   90.00
_cell.angle_gamma   90.00
#
_symmetry.space_group_name_H-M   'P 1'
#
loop_
_entity.id
_entity.type
_entity.pdbx_description
1 polymer ?
#
loop_
_entity_poly.entity_id
_entity_poly.type
_entity_poly.pdbx_seq_one_letter_code
_entity_poly.pdbx_strand_id
1 'polypeptide(L)' 'MKTILKESIIAGLVGGAVSAVIAFFVSQNLPLPLSPFDNSMGNGFSGFFSGLMSGFVGVYLVLRKGVDLAVKSPS' A
#
# COMPACT_ATOMS: atom_id res chain seq x y z
N MET A 1 2.59 -20.94 -0.30
CA MET A 1 1.40 -20.06 -0.21
C MET A 1 1.37 -19.21 1.06
N LYS A 2 1.55 -19.79 2.25
CA LYS A 2 1.53 -19.05 3.53
C LYS A 2 2.52 -17.87 3.59
N THR A 3 3.73 -18.05 3.06
CA THR A 3 4.76 -16.99 3.02
C THR A 3 4.39 -15.84 2.08
N ILE A 4 3.86 -16.14 0.88
CA ILE A 4 3.41 -15.11 -0.07
C ILE A 4 2.37 -14.19 0.58
N LEU A 5 1.36 -14.79 1.21
CA LEU A 5 0.31 -14.02 1.88
C LEU A 5 0.89 -13.16 3.01
N LYS A 6 1.77 -13.73 3.85
CA LYS A 6 2.43 -13.00 4.95
C LYS A 6 3.21 -11.80 4.43
N GLU A 7 4.11 -12.00 3.47
CA GLU A 7 4.94 -10.92 2.92
C GLU A 7 4.10 -9.86 2.21
N SER A 8 3.02 -10.26 1.52
CA SER A 8 2.09 -9.33 0.88
C SER A 8 1.33 -8.48 1.91
N ILE A 9 0.90 -9.06 3.03
CA ILE A 9 0.23 -8.31 4.12
C ILE A 9 1.20 -7.30 4.75
N ILE A 10 2.44 -7.72 5.03
CA ILE A 10 3.46 -6.83 5.59
C ILE A 10 3.74 -5.68 4.62
N ALA A 11 3.92 -5.98 3.32
CA ALA A 11 4.13 -4.98 2.30
C ALA A 11 2.95 -4.01 2.16
N GLY A 12 1.72 -4.51 2.23
CA GLY A 12 0.52 -3.67 2.29
C GLY A 12 0.51 -2.76 3.52
N LEU A 13 0.77 -3.27 4.71
CA LEU A 13 0.81 -2.44 5.93
C LEU A 13 1.86 -1.33 5.85
N VAL A 14 3.06 -1.64 5.33
CA VAL A 14 4.11 -0.64 5.13
C VAL A 14 3.70 0.38 4.07
N GLY A 15 3.18 -0.06 2.93
CA GLY A 15 2.72 0.81 1.86
C GLY A 15 1.60 1.75 2.31
N GLY A 16 0.65 1.23 3.09
CA GLY A 16 -0.44 2.00 3.68
C GLY A 16 0.08 3.03 4.69
N ALA A 17 0.92 2.62 5.63
CA ALA A 17 1.46 3.54 6.63
C ALA A 17 2.24 4.72 5.99
N VAL A 18 3.12 4.43 5.03
CA VAL A 18 3.90 5.45 4.33
C VAL A 18 2.98 6.39 3.54
N SER A 19 2.04 5.84 2.78
CA SER A 19 1.11 6.63 1.96
C SER A 19 0.17 7.49 2.81
N ALA A 20 -0.25 7.01 3.97
CA ALA A 20 -1.06 7.76 4.92
C ALA A 20 -0.34 8.99 5.46
N VAL A 21 0.91 8.80 5.89
CA VAL A 21 1.76 9.88 6.42
C VAL A 21 2.00 10.94 5.35
N ILE A 22 2.37 10.52 4.13
CA ILE A 22 2.60 11.46 3.02
C ILE A 22 1.32 12.22 2.68
N ALA A 23 0.20 11.51 2.49
CA ALA A 23 -1.06 12.13 2.12
C ALA A 23 -1.54 13.14 3.17
N PHE A 24 -1.44 12.79 4.46
CA PHE A 24 -1.79 13.68 5.58
C PHE A 24 -0.96 14.98 5.57
N PHE A 25 0.37 14.89 5.44
CA PHE A 25 1.23 16.08 5.44
C PHE A 25 1.07 16.95 4.18
N VAL A 26 0.83 16.34 3.03
CA VAL A 26 0.56 17.09 1.79
C VAL A 26 -0.73 17.89 1.92
N SER A 27 -1.78 17.30 2.51
CA SER A 27 -3.07 17.95 2.70
C SER A 27 -3.09 19.06 3.76
N GLN A 28 -2.12 19.11 4.68
CA GLN A 28 -2.02 20.22 5.65
C GLN A 28 -1.62 21.54 4.99
N ASN A 29 -0.89 21.47 3.87
CA ASN A 29 -0.35 22.65 3.19
C ASN A 29 -1.24 23.17 2.05
N LEU A 30 -2.42 22.57 1.85
CA LEU A 30 -3.36 22.93 0.80
C LEU A 30 -4.47 23.86 1.34
N PRO A 31 -4.69 25.03 0.73
CA PRO A 31 -5.74 25.97 1.15
C PRO A 31 -7.11 25.46 0.66
N LEU A 32 -7.67 24.49 1.37
CA LEU A 32 -9.02 23.99 1.14
C LEU A 32 -10.00 24.57 2.18
N PRO A 33 -11.28 24.77 1.83
CA PRO A 33 -12.27 25.42 2.69
C PRO A 33 -12.74 24.57 3.89
N LEU A 34 -12.22 23.36 4.04
CA LEU A 34 -12.51 22.47 5.17
C LEU A 34 -11.52 22.71 6.31
N SER A 35 -11.91 22.32 7.53
CA SER A 35 -10.99 22.21 8.67
C SER A 35 -9.70 21.52 8.21
N PRO A 36 -8.51 22.15 8.38
CA PRO A 36 -7.23 21.58 7.93
C PRO A 36 -6.99 20.19 8.51
N PHE A 37 -7.48 19.94 9.72
CA PHE A 37 -7.43 18.64 10.37
C PHE A 37 -8.30 17.60 9.67
N ASP A 38 -9.57 17.92 9.39
CA ASP A 38 -10.50 16.97 8.76
C ASP A 38 -10.09 16.65 7.32
N ASN A 39 -9.62 17.66 6.59
CA ASN A 39 -9.05 17.46 5.26
C ASN A 39 -7.83 16.53 5.30
N SER A 40 -6.95 16.73 6.29
CA SER A 40 -5.73 15.93 6.40
C SER A 40 -5.97 14.50 6.83
N MET A 41 -6.91 14.29 7.75
CA MET A 41 -7.38 12.97 8.15
C MET A 41 -8.02 12.21 6.98
N GLY A 42 -8.88 12.87 6.21
CA GLY A 42 -9.52 12.25 5.04
C GLY A 42 -8.51 11.82 3.99
N ASN A 43 -7.54 12.69 3.66
CA ASN A 43 -6.46 12.35 2.73
C ASN A 43 -5.53 11.28 3.30
N GLY A 44 -5.21 11.33 4.58
CA GLY A 44 -4.42 10.31 5.27
C GLY A 44 -5.05 8.91 5.19
N PHE A 45 -6.36 8.77 5.42
CA PHE A 45 -7.04 7.48 5.27
C PHE A 45 -7.10 7.03 3.81
N SER A 46 -7.40 7.93 2.87
CA SER A 46 -7.37 7.61 1.45
C SER A 46 -5.99 7.10 1.01
N GLY A 47 -4.93 7.80 1.45
CA GLY A 47 -3.54 7.38 1.27
C GLY A 47 -3.26 6.02 1.89
N PHE A 48 -3.72 5.77 3.12
CA PHE A 48 -3.57 4.48 3.78
C PHE A 48 -4.14 3.33 2.96
N PHE A 49 -5.40 3.42 2.54
CA PHE A 49 -6.05 2.33 1.82
C PHE A 49 -5.44 2.11 0.42
N SER A 50 -5.13 3.19 -0.29
CA SER A 50 -4.46 3.10 -1.60
C SER A 50 -3.08 2.46 -1.49
N GLY A 51 -2.26 2.90 -0.53
CA GLY A 51 -0.94 2.33 -0.27
C GLY A 51 -1.00 0.89 0.20
N LEU A 52 -2.00 0.53 1.00
CA LEU A 52 -2.20 -0.84 1.48
C LEU A 52 -2.53 -1.79 0.35
N MET A 53 -3.45 -1.40 -0.54
CA MET A 53 -3.79 -2.19 -1.72
C MET A 53 -2.62 -2.29 -2.70
N SER A 54 -1.93 -1.18 -2.97
CA SER A 54 -0.79 -1.17 -3.89
C SER A 54 0.37 -2.06 -3.40
N GLY A 55 0.76 -1.92 -2.13
CA GLY A 55 1.82 -2.72 -1.53
C GLY A 55 1.47 -4.21 -1.46
N PHE A 56 0.24 -4.54 -1.09
CA PHE A 56 -0.24 -5.92 -1.05
C PHE A 56 -0.25 -6.55 -2.45
N VAL A 57 -0.96 -5.94 -3.40
CA VAL A 57 -1.14 -6.49 -4.75
C VAL A 57 0.19 -6.60 -5.48
N GLY A 58 1.05 -5.57 -5.37
CA GLY A 58 2.37 -5.56 -6.00
C GLY A 58 3.23 -6.75 -5.57
N VAL A 59 3.39 -6.95 -4.26
CA VAL A 59 4.20 -8.06 -3.72
C VAL A 59 3.55 -9.41 -3.99
N TYR A 60 2.23 -9.52 -3.86
CA TYR A 60 1.50 -10.75 -4.13
C TYR A 60 1.72 -11.24 -5.57
N LEU A 61 1.57 -10.36 -6.56
CA LEU A 61 1.73 -10.71 -7.97
C LEU A 61 3.17 -11.10 -8.31
N VAL A 62 4.16 -10.37 -7.78
CA VAL A 62 5.58 -10.67 -8.03
C VAL A 62 5.95 -12.04 -7.46
N LEU A 63 5.59 -12.31 -6.21
CA LEU A 63 5.91 -13.58 -5.57
C LEU A 63 5.14 -14.75 -6.20
N ARG A 64 3.87 -14.53 -6.59
CA ARG A 64 3.07 -15.54 -7.31
C ARG A 64 3.70 -15.91 -8.64
N LYS A 65 4.09 -14.90 -9.44
CA LYS A 65 4.75 -15.10 -10.73
C LYS A 65 6.09 -15.82 -10.58
N GLY A 66 6.87 -15.49 -9.55
CA GLY A 66 8.14 -16.18 -9.26
C GLY A 66 7.95 -17.67 -8.98
N VAL A 67 6.92 -18.04 -8.21
CA VAL A 67 6.59 -19.46 -7.96
C VAL A 67 6.18 -20.17 -9.26
N ASP A 68 5.32 -19.56 -10.07
CA ASP A 68 4.86 -20.20 -11.31
C ASP A 68 6.00 -20.44 -12.30
N LEU A 69 7.00 -19.54 -12.36
CA LEU A 69 8.20 -19.72 -13.18
C LEU A 69 9.11 -20.84 -12.66
N ALA A 70 9.29 -20.94 -11.34
CA ALA A 70 10.08 -22.01 -10.73
C ALA A 70 9.48 -23.40 -11.00
N VAL A 71 8.14 -23.51 -11.05
CA VAL A 71 7.44 -24.76 -11.39
C VAL A 71 7.59 -25.14 -12.86
N LYS A 72 7.72 -24.16 -13.77
CA LYS A 72 7.82 -24.38 -15.22
C LYS A 72 9.25 -24.54 -15.75
N SER A 73 10.28 -24.46 -14.91
CA SER A 73 11.66 -24.63 -15.36
C SER A 73 11.86 -26.02 -15.95
N PRO A 74 12.33 -26.16 -17.21
CA PRO A 74 12.68 -27.47 -17.75
C PRO A 74 13.85 -28.03 -16.91
N SER A 75 13.65 -29.25 -16.41
CA SER A 75 14.68 -30.06 -15.73
C SER A 75 15.79 -30.45 -16.69
#